data_AF-A0AAW3FD54-F1
#
_entry.id   AF-A0AAW3FD54-F1
#
_cell.length_a   1.000
_cell.length_b   1.000
_cell.length_c   1.000
_cell.angle_alpha   90.00
_cell.angle_beta   90.00
_cell.angle_gamma   90.00
#
_symmetry.space_group_name_H-M   'P 1'
#
loop_
_entity.id
_entity.type
_entity.pdbx_description
1 polymer ?
#
loop_
_entity_poly.entity_id
_entity_poly.type
_entity_poly.pdbx_seq_one_letter_code
_entity_poly.pdbx_strand_id
1 'polypeptide(L)'
;MKIAVLIASIIGSLLLMGYTILMAKKKGCPLCSLSETAYIVKSPNVFTFVIVMGTFLMTPQMIVNTNGWVGFLGIVFLFGMMMVGASPHYRTIGKTLHMVGAFTAAISSQLLIGITDYRFLVFWLIYGIIYLIRRKRSVLWEEGVCFIIITTFNILG
;
A
#
# COMPACT_ATOMS: atom_id res chain seq x y z
N MET A 1 6.32 -7.86 22.63
CA MET A 1 5.59 -8.17 21.38
C MET A 1 5.40 -6.93 20.48
N LYS A 2 4.86 -5.81 20.97
CA LYS A 2 4.64 -4.57 20.17
C LYS A 2 5.88 -4.03 19.46
N ILE A 3 7.06 -4.08 20.09
CA ILE A 3 8.32 -3.62 19.46
C ILE A 3 8.69 -4.48 18.24
N ALA A 4 8.51 -5.81 18.29
CA ALA A 4 8.89 -6.70 17.20
C ALA A 4 8.02 -6.48 15.95
N VAL A 5 6.71 -6.32 16.13
CA VAL A 5 5.78 -6.03 15.02
C VAL A 5 5.97 -4.61 14.47
N LEU A 6 6.34 -3.63 15.30
CA LEU A 6 6.74 -2.31 14.83
C LEU A 6 7.99 -2.37 13.94
N ILE A 7 9.04 -3.07 14.39
CA ILE A 7 10.27 -3.26 13.60
C ILE A 7 9.93 -3.95 12.27
N ALA A 8 9.12 -5.01 12.31
CA ALA A 8 8.65 -5.68 11.10
C ALA A 8 7.95 -4.71 10.14
N SER A 9 7.04 -3.87 10.65
CA SER A 9 6.35 -2.87 9.84
C SER A 9 7.30 -1.86 9.21
N ILE A 10 8.32 -1.40 9.93
CA ILE A 10 9.35 -0.50 9.39
C ILE A 10 10.11 -1.19 8.26
N ILE A 11 10.54 -2.44 8.47
CA ILE A 11 11.22 -3.23 7.43
C ILE A 11 10.32 -3.42 6.19
N GLY A 12 9.04 -3.75 6.38
CA GLY A 12 8.07 -3.90 5.29
C GLY A 12 7.86 -2.60 4.51
N SER A 13 7.78 -1.47 5.22
CA SER A 13 7.66 -0.13 4.62
C SER A 13 8.90 0.23 3.81
N LEU A 14 10.10 -0.01 4.36
CA LEU A 14 11.37 0.23 3.67
C LEU A 14 11.54 -0.67 2.45
N LEU A 15 11.09 -1.93 2.52
CA LEU A 15 11.11 -2.87 1.40
C LEU A 15 10.26 -2.35 0.23
N LEU A 16 9.01 -1.94 0.49
CA LEU A 16 8.11 -1.41 -0.54
C LEU A 16 8.62 -0.08 -1.13
N MET A 17 9.06 0.84 -0.26
CA MET A 17 9.58 2.13 -0.68
C MET A 17 10.87 1.97 -1.51
N GLY A 18 11.82 1.19 -1.01
CA GLY A 18 13.08 0.91 -1.68
C GLY A 18 12.86 0.27 -3.05
N TYR A 19 12.01 -0.76 -3.12
CA TYR A 19 11.65 -1.40 -4.39
C TYR A 19 11.02 -0.42 -5.39
N THR A 20 10.08 0.41 -4.94
CA THR A 20 9.41 1.41 -5.79
C THR A 20 10.42 2.41 -6.36
N ILE A 21 11.33 2.93 -5.52
CA ILE A 21 12.39 3.86 -5.93
C ILE A 21 13.34 3.19 -6.94
N LEU A 22 13.77 1.95 -6.68
CA LEU A 22 14.63 1.20 -7.59
C LEU A 22 13.98 0.99 -8.96
N MET A 23 12.68 0.67 -8.99
CA MET A 23 11.93 0.49 -10.24
C MET A 23 11.71 1.83 -10.98
N ALA A 24 11.45 2.92 -10.27
CA ALA A 24 11.36 4.26 -10.86
C ALA A 24 12.70 4.67 -11.51
N LYS A 25 13.83 4.43 -10.82
CA LYS A 25 15.17 4.65 -11.37
C LYS A 25 15.42 3.79 -12.61
N LYS A 26 15.05 2.50 -12.58
CA LYS A 26 15.18 1.59 -13.72
C LYS A 26 14.33 2.01 -14.92
N LYS A 27 13.15 2.60 -14.70
CA LYS A 27 12.29 3.15 -15.76
C LYS A 27 12.84 4.43 -16.38
N GLY A 28 13.62 5.21 -15.62
CA GLY A 28 14.14 6.51 -16.06
C GLY A 28 13.11 7.65 -16.06
N CYS A 29 11.89 7.39 -15.60
CA CYS A 29 10.83 8.40 -15.43
C CYS A 29 9.87 7.98 -14.31
N PRO A 30 9.02 8.89 -13.80
CA PRO A 30 8.05 8.56 -12.75
C PRO A 30 7.13 7.39 -13.12
N LEU A 31 6.82 6.57 -12.11
CA LEU A 31 5.86 5.47 -12.27
C LEU A 31 4.44 6.04 -12.43
N CYS A 32 3.59 5.32 -13.15
CA CYS A 32 2.16 5.62 -13.25
C CYS A 32 1.40 5.05 -12.05
N SER A 33 1.84 3.90 -11.53
CA SER A 33 1.34 3.23 -10.32
C SER A 33 2.40 2.26 -9.77
N LEU A 34 2.24 1.83 -8.53
CA LEU A 34 3.04 0.78 -7.89
C LEU A 34 2.98 -0.51 -8.70
N SER A 35 1.81 -0.87 -9.22
CA SER A 35 1.63 -2.08 -10.02
C SER A 35 2.38 -2.05 -11.35
N GLU A 36 2.75 -0.87 -11.87
CA GLU A 36 3.60 -0.77 -13.07
C GLU A 36 4.96 -1.45 -12.90
N THR A 37 5.45 -1.54 -11.65
CA THR A 37 6.71 -2.21 -11.32
C THR A 37 6.76 -3.66 -11.78
N ALA A 38 5.61 -4.37 -11.84
CA ALA A 38 5.51 -5.73 -12.36
C ALA A 38 6.04 -5.86 -13.81
N TYR A 39 5.87 -4.81 -14.63
CA TYR A 39 6.31 -4.79 -16.02
C TYR A 39 7.77 -4.33 -16.18
N ILE A 40 8.30 -3.61 -15.20
CA ILE A 40 9.68 -3.08 -15.22
C ILE A 40 10.67 -4.14 -14.72
N VAL A 41 10.29 -4.87 -13.68
CA VAL A 41 11.15 -5.91 -13.10
C VAL A 41 11.29 -7.12 -14.03
N LYS A 42 10.34 -7.32 -14.97
CA LYS A 42 10.28 -8.47 -15.90
C LYS A 42 10.29 -9.85 -15.21
N SER A 43 10.01 -9.86 -13.90
CA SER A 43 9.88 -11.06 -13.07
C SER A 43 8.64 -10.94 -12.16
N PRO A 44 7.53 -11.59 -12.54
CA PRO A 44 6.27 -11.56 -11.79
C PRO A 44 6.41 -12.02 -10.34
N ASN A 45 7.31 -12.97 -10.10
CA ASN A 45 7.58 -13.52 -8.77
C ASN A 45 8.22 -12.49 -7.85
N VAL A 46 9.12 -11.66 -8.37
CA VAL A 46 9.76 -10.59 -7.58
C VAL A 46 8.73 -9.53 -7.17
N PHE A 47 7.86 -9.11 -8.11
CA PHE A 47 6.77 -8.21 -7.78
C PHE A 47 5.87 -8.81 -6.69
N THR A 48 5.39 -10.04 -6.90
CA THR A 48 4.50 -10.73 -5.97
C THR A 48 5.13 -10.82 -4.58
N PHE A 49 6.38 -11.27 -4.50
CA PHE A 49 7.11 -11.41 -3.26
C PHE A 49 7.23 -10.07 -2.53
N VAL A 50 7.67 -9.01 -3.21
CA VAL A 50 7.85 -7.71 -2.56
C VAL A 50 6.54 -7.12 -2.06
N ILE A 51 5.49 -7.16 -2.87
CA ILE A 51 4.17 -6.63 -2.50
C ILE A 51 3.59 -7.39 -1.31
N VAL A 52 3.57 -8.73 -1.39
CA VAL A 52 2.98 -9.57 -0.34
C VAL A 52 3.82 -9.52 0.93
N MET A 53 5.14 -9.66 0.85
CA MET A 53 6.00 -9.65 2.04
C MET A 53 6.03 -8.26 2.69
N GLY A 54 6.11 -7.19 1.92
CA GLY A 54 6.10 -5.83 2.46
C GLY A 54 4.82 -5.55 3.25
N THR A 55 3.67 -5.91 2.68
CA THR A 55 2.37 -5.69 3.32
C THR A 55 2.09 -6.67 4.46
N PHE A 56 2.54 -7.92 4.35
CA PHE A 56 2.50 -8.90 5.42
C PHE A 56 3.26 -8.43 6.65
N LEU A 57 4.44 -7.82 6.47
CA LEU A 57 5.24 -7.29 7.59
C LEU A 57 4.61 -6.05 8.23
N MET A 58 3.87 -5.23 7.47
CA MET A 58 3.17 -4.05 7.97
C MET A 58 1.87 -4.37 8.71
N THR A 59 1.15 -5.41 8.28
CA THR A 59 -0.22 -5.70 8.75
C THR A 59 -0.33 -5.99 10.25
N PRO A 60 0.55 -6.79 10.89
CA PRO A 60 0.45 -7.07 12.32
C PRO A 60 0.48 -5.80 13.19
N GLN A 61 1.28 -4.80 12.81
CA GLN A 61 1.34 -3.53 13.52
C GLN A 61 0.05 -2.71 13.31
N MET A 62 -0.54 -2.75 12.11
CA MET A 62 -1.85 -2.13 11.87
C MET A 62 -2.91 -2.71 12.81
N ILE A 63 -2.90 -4.04 13.01
CA ILE A 63 -3.87 -4.74 13.86
C ILE A 63 -3.63 -4.38 15.34
N VAL A 64 -2.38 -4.40 15.79
CA VAL A 64 -2.00 -4.10 17.19
C VAL A 64 -2.33 -2.67 17.58
N ASN A 65 -2.32 -1.73 16.62
CA ASN A 65 -2.69 -0.34 16.85
C ASN A 65 -4.21 -0.10 16.86
N THR A 66 -5.02 -1.14 16.70
CA THR A 66 -6.49 -1.05 16.69
C THR A 66 -7.10 -1.81 17.86
N ASN A 67 -8.37 -1.54 18.16
CA ASN A 67 -9.12 -2.25 19.20
C ASN A 67 -10.35 -2.97 18.63
N GLY A 68 -10.66 -4.13 19.21
CA GLY A 68 -11.86 -4.90 18.88
C GLY A 68 -11.89 -5.38 17.42
N TRP A 69 -13.07 -5.32 16.79
CA TRP A 69 -13.30 -5.85 15.45
C TRP A 69 -12.56 -5.06 14.35
N VAL A 70 -12.14 -3.82 14.62
CA VAL A 70 -11.53 -2.94 13.62
C VAL A 70 -10.23 -3.53 13.06
N GLY A 71 -9.50 -4.30 13.88
CA GLY A 71 -8.30 -5.02 13.44
C GLY A 71 -8.56 -6.04 12.32
N PHE A 72 -9.80 -6.54 12.18
CA PHE A 72 -10.17 -7.40 11.05
C PHE A 72 -9.98 -6.70 9.70
N LEU A 73 -10.15 -5.38 9.62
CA LEU A 73 -9.90 -4.61 8.40
C LEU A 73 -8.41 -4.67 7.97
N GLY A 74 -7.49 -4.87 8.91
CA GLY A 74 -6.07 -5.12 8.61
C GLY A 74 -5.85 -6.46 7.91
N ILE A 75 -6.62 -7.49 8.29
CA ILE A 75 -6.62 -8.78 7.58
C ILE A 75 -7.22 -8.64 6.19
N VAL A 76 -8.32 -7.89 6.04
CA VAL A 76 -8.92 -7.59 4.73
C VAL A 76 -7.94 -6.81 3.84
N PHE A 77 -7.16 -5.89 4.42
CA PHE A 77 -6.08 -5.19 3.72
C PHE A 77 -5.05 -6.17 3.16
N LEU A 78 -4.52 -7.06 4.01
CA LEU A 78 -3.55 -8.05 3.58
C LEU A 78 -4.11 -8.96 2.48
N PHE A 79 -5.36 -9.38 2.59
CA PHE A 79 -6.04 -10.17 1.56
C PHE A 79 -6.09 -9.42 0.22
N GLY A 80 -6.48 -8.14 0.23
CA GLY A 80 -6.44 -7.30 -0.97
C GLY A 80 -5.04 -7.22 -1.59
N MET A 81 -4.00 -7.07 -0.77
CA MET A 81 -2.61 -7.03 -1.26
C MET A 81 -2.12 -8.38 -1.80
N MET A 82 -2.58 -9.51 -1.24
CA MET A 82 -2.33 -10.83 -1.81
C MET A 82 -2.98 -11.01 -3.18
N MET A 83 -4.19 -10.49 -3.40
CA MET A 83 -4.83 -10.50 -4.72
C MET A 83 -4.07 -9.64 -5.74
N VAL A 84 -3.59 -8.46 -5.32
CA VAL A 84 -2.73 -7.59 -6.14
C VAL A 84 -1.46 -8.32 -6.54
N GLY A 85 -0.79 -8.95 -5.57
CA GLY A 85 0.43 -9.74 -5.78
C GLY A 85 0.20 -10.94 -6.69
N ALA A 86 -0.87 -11.70 -6.49
CA ALA A 86 -1.21 -12.89 -7.29
C ALA A 86 -1.53 -12.57 -8.76
N SER A 87 -1.88 -11.32 -9.06
CA SER A 87 -2.16 -10.85 -10.41
C SER A 87 -1.22 -9.73 -10.86
N PRO A 88 0.07 -10.02 -11.10
CA PRO A 88 1.05 -9.04 -11.57
C PRO A 88 0.76 -8.56 -13.00
N HIS A 89 0.17 -9.41 -13.85
CA HIS A 89 -0.20 -9.09 -15.23
C HIS A 89 -1.59 -8.44 -15.34
N TYR A 90 -1.80 -7.32 -14.64
CA TYR A 90 -3.11 -6.65 -14.58
C TYR A 90 -3.58 -6.00 -15.90
N ARG A 91 -2.73 -5.90 -16.93
CA ARG A 91 -3.11 -5.36 -18.25
C ARG A 91 -3.79 -6.40 -19.15
N THR A 92 -3.83 -7.67 -18.77
CA THR A 92 -4.46 -8.75 -19.54
C THR A 92 -5.51 -9.48 -18.69
N ILE A 93 -5.35 -10.78 -18.45
CA ILE A 93 -6.35 -11.67 -17.86
C ILE A 93 -6.57 -11.37 -16.36
N GLY A 94 -5.54 -10.87 -15.69
CA GLY A 94 -5.55 -10.61 -14.25
C GLY A 94 -6.18 -9.29 -13.82
N LYS A 95 -6.64 -8.44 -14.75
CA LYS A 95 -7.10 -7.08 -14.45
C LYS A 95 -8.13 -7.03 -13.33
N THR A 96 -9.15 -7.88 -13.40
CA THR A 96 -10.25 -7.87 -12.43
C THR A 96 -9.77 -8.23 -11.03
N LEU A 97 -9.01 -9.32 -10.88
CA LEU A 97 -8.49 -9.75 -9.58
C LEU A 97 -7.60 -8.67 -8.96
N HIS A 98 -6.73 -8.08 -9.78
CA HIS A 98 -5.84 -7.01 -9.35
C HIS A 98 -6.58 -5.76 -8.90
N MET A 99 -7.57 -5.30 -9.68
CA MET A 99 -8.34 -4.10 -9.36
C MET A 99 -9.19 -4.32 -8.10
N VAL A 100 -9.86 -5.47 -7.97
CA VAL A 100 -10.61 -5.82 -6.76
C VAL A 100 -9.69 -5.86 -5.55
N GLY A 101 -8.51 -6.47 -5.68
CA GLY A 101 -7.49 -6.48 -4.62
C GLY A 101 -7.05 -5.07 -4.21
N ALA A 102 -6.73 -4.23 -5.19
CA ALA A 102 -6.27 -2.86 -4.96
C ALA A 102 -7.35 -2.01 -4.26
N PHE A 103 -8.61 -2.09 -4.70
CA PHE A 103 -9.72 -1.40 -4.04
C PHE A 103 -9.98 -1.95 -2.63
N THR A 104 -9.95 -3.27 -2.47
CA THR A 104 -10.14 -3.92 -1.16
C THR A 104 -9.09 -3.42 -0.17
N ALA A 105 -7.81 -3.45 -0.56
CA ALA A 105 -6.71 -2.98 0.28
C ALA A 105 -6.80 -1.48 0.59
N ALA A 106 -7.07 -0.65 -0.41
CA ALA A 106 -7.20 0.80 -0.20
C ALA A 106 -8.37 1.09 0.75
N ILE A 107 -9.57 0.60 0.48
CA ILE A 107 -10.76 0.90 1.28
C ILE A 107 -10.60 0.38 2.71
N SER A 108 -10.17 -0.87 2.90
CA SER A 108 -10.07 -1.45 4.24
C SER A 108 -9.00 -0.77 5.10
N SER A 109 -7.84 -0.44 4.54
CA SER A 109 -6.79 0.28 5.27
C SER A 109 -7.22 1.69 5.67
N GLN A 110 -7.87 2.43 4.76
CA GLN A 110 -8.32 3.78 5.06
C GLN A 110 -9.50 3.81 6.05
N LEU A 111 -10.42 2.83 5.97
CA LEU A 111 -11.48 2.68 6.96
C LEU A 111 -10.93 2.30 8.34
N LEU A 112 -9.98 1.37 8.41
CA LEU A 112 -9.33 0.97 9.66
C LEU A 112 -8.73 2.18 10.37
N ILE A 113 -7.96 2.97 9.63
CA ILE A 113 -7.28 4.14 10.19
C ILE A 113 -8.30 5.22 10.51
N GLY A 114 -9.30 5.45 9.65
CA GLY A 114 -10.35 6.45 9.89
C GLY A 114 -11.18 6.18 11.15
N ILE A 115 -11.49 4.91 11.43
CA ILE A 115 -12.24 4.51 12.64
C ILE A 115 -11.36 4.58 13.89
N THR A 116 -10.07 4.24 13.76
CA THR A 116 -9.15 4.14 14.91
C THR A 116 -8.57 5.49 15.30
N ASP A 117 -8.06 6.24 14.32
CA ASP A 117 -7.51 7.57 14.49
C ASP A 117 -7.58 8.36 13.16
N TYR A 118 -8.67 9.09 12.97
CA TYR A 118 -8.94 9.85 11.75
C TYR A 118 -7.89 10.95 11.46
N ARG A 119 -7.05 11.34 12.42
CA ARG A 119 -6.06 12.41 12.24
C ARG A 119 -5.07 12.08 11.15
N PHE A 120 -4.72 10.80 10.98
CA PHE A 120 -3.83 10.36 9.91
C PHE A 120 -4.45 10.55 8.51
N LEU A 121 -5.77 10.64 8.38
CA LEU A 121 -6.40 10.91 7.07
C LEU A 121 -6.15 12.34 6.56
N VAL A 122 -5.55 13.23 7.36
CA VAL A 122 -5.15 14.57 6.93
C VAL A 122 -4.23 14.55 5.71
N PHE A 123 -3.44 13.49 5.50
CA PHE A 123 -2.60 13.34 4.31
C PHE A 123 -3.42 13.29 3.01
N TRP A 124 -4.70 12.91 3.04
CA TRP A 124 -5.59 13.03 1.88
C TRP A 124 -5.85 14.49 1.48
N LEU A 125 -5.80 15.45 2.41
CA LEU A 125 -5.89 16.87 2.07
C LEU A 125 -4.69 17.32 1.23
N ILE A 126 -3.49 16.77 1.51
CA ILE A 126 -2.30 17.03 0.69
C ILE A 126 -2.52 16.52 -0.73
N TYR A 127 -3.05 15.31 -0.91
CA TYR A 127 -3.42 14.81 -2.24
C TYR A 127 -4.47 15.70 -2.91
N GLY A 128 -5.49 16.14 -2.17
CA GLY A 128 -6.52 17.06 -2.67
C GLY A 128 -5.92 18.35 -3.23
N ILE A 129 -4.98 18.97 -2.52
CA ILE A 129 -4.26 20.17 -2.98
C ILE A 129 -3.44 19.86 -4.24
N ILE A 130 -2.67 18.76 -4.25
CA ILE A 130 -1.89 18.34 -5.42
C ILE A 130 -2.80 18.12 -6.63
N TYR A 131 -3.95 17.48 -6.44
CA TYR A 131 -4.93 17.24 -7.48
C TYR A 131 -5.52 18.56 -8.01
N LEU A 132 -5.85 19.51 -7.14
CA LEU A 132 -6.37 20.82 -7.53
C LEU A 132 -5.33 21.63 -8.32
N ILE A 133 -4.05 21.56 -7.96
CA ILE A 133 -2.97 22.25 -8.69
C ILE A 133 -2.73 21.60 -10.05
N ARG A 134 -2.62 20.27 -10.08
CA ARG A 134 -2.24 19.53 -11.30
C ARG A 134 -3.41 19.29 -12.25
N ARG A 135 -4.65 19.38 -11.75
CA ARG A 135 -5.91 19.07 -12.46
C ARG A 135 -5.87 17.72 -13.19
N LYS A 136 -5.07 16.79 -12.68
CA LYS A 136 -4.81 15.48 -13.30
C LYS A 136 -4.72 14.42 -12.21
N ARG A 137 -5.54 13.39 -12.35
CA ARG A 137 -5.51 12.22 -11.47
C ARG A 137 -4.19 11.46 -11.65
N SER A 138 -3.59 11.00 -10.57
CA SER A 138 -2.41 10.15 -10.61
C SER A 138 -2.50 9.05 -9.57
N VAL A 139 -2.59 7.82 -10.06
CA VAL A 139 -2.75 6.62 -9.22
C VAL A 139 -1.54 6.43 -8.30
N LEU A 140 -0.32 6.68 -8.79
CA LEU A 140 0.88 6.64 -7.93
C LEU A 140 0.78 7.59 -6.73
N TRP A 141 0.21 8.79 -6.88
CA TRP A 141 0.02 9.71 -5.76
C TRP A 141 -1.05 9.21 -4.80
N GLU A 142 -2.14 8.61 -5.29
CA GLU A 142 -3.18 7.98 -4.45
C GLU A 142 -2.59 6.82 -3.62
N GLU A 143 -1.84 5.94 -4.27
CA GLU A 143 -1.14 4.81 -3.63
C GLU A 143 -0.08 5.30 -2.65
N GLY A 144 0.67 6.35 -3.02
CA GLY A 144 1.69 6.96 -2.16
C GLY A 144 1.10 7.58 -0.90
N VAL A 145 -0.01 8.30 -1.01
CA VAL A 145 -0.70 8.86 0.17
C VAL A 145 -1.27 7.74 1.04
N CYS A 146 -1.91 6.73 0.45
CA CYS A 146 -2.38 5.55 1.19
C CYS A 146 -1.23 4.88 1.98
N PHE A 147 -0.08 4.68 1.32
CA PHE A 147 1.11 4.11 1.94
C PHE A 147 1.68 4.98 3.06
N ILE A 148 1.74 6.31 2.88
CA ILE A 148 2.19 7.25 3.91
C ILE A 148 1.27 7.16 5.13
N ILE A 149 -0.06 7.18 4.92
CA ILE A 149 -1.04 7.09 6.01
C ILE A 149 -0.84 5.80 6.80
N ILE A 150 -0.73 4.64 6.14
CA ILE A 150 -0.51 3.35 6.80
C ILE A 150 0.81 3.36 7.57
N THR A 151 1.89 3.84 6.96
CA THR A 151 3.23 3.84 7.58
C THR A 151 3.26 4.75 8.80
N THR A 152 2.70 5.96 8.71
CA THR A 152 2.65 6.90 9.83
C THR A 152 1.73 6.38 10.94
N PHE A 153 0.58 5.79 10.61
CA PHE A 153 -0.29 5.14 11.60
C PHE A 153 0.42 4.01 12.33
N ASN A 154 1.18 3.16 11.62
CA ASN A 154 1.92 2.07 12.25
C ASN A 154 3.03 2.55 13.20
N ILE A 155 3.63 3.71 12.93
CA ILE A 155 4.74 4.25 13.72
C ILE A 155 4.23 5.08 14.91
N LEU A 156 3.15 5.86 14.74
CA LEU A 156 2.71 6.87 15.71
C LEU A 156 1.36 6.56 16.38
N GLY A 157 0.60 5.57 15.89
CA GLY A 157 -0.62 5.07 16.53
C GLY A 157 -0.31 4.14 17.71
#